data_AF-A0A5S9Q7B5-F1
#
_entry.id   AF-A0A5S9Q7B5-F1
#
_cell.length_a   1.000
_cell.length_b   1.000
_cell.length_c   1.000
_cell.angle_alpha   90.00
_cell.angle_beta   90.00
_cell.angle_gamma   90.00
#
_symmetry.space_group_name_H-M   'P 1'
#
loop_
_entity.id
_entity.type
_entity.pdbx_description
1 polymer ?
#
loop_
_entity_poly.entity_id
_entity_poly.type
_entity_poly.pdbx_seq_one_letter_code
_entity_poly.pdbx_strand_id
1 'polypeptide(L)'
;MLKVLKKAITQQVKESGLNSSNNPLLKKVMDSVGLSALGNPNPFPNTETDKIFSYALELGWTTLEAHSETYLVSDFALGDERYQRVHFFVRSISNDETIIQITSPAAPLSAVAAEDMQKFTNELLNKNSLSTNLGWAIEDIGDTPHITATKELLFNTMDSAEFEHATYAIAFAADEMEARFGADNF
;
A
#
# COMPACT_ATOMS: atom_id res chain seq x y z
N MET A 1 -18.20 2.81 -23.80
CA MET A 1 -18.16 4.26 -24.08
C MET A 1 -17.70 5.08 -22.86
N LEU A 2 -18.31 4.89 -21.68
CA LEU A 2 -17.91 5.60 -20.44
C LEU A 2 -16.44 5.36 -20.01
N LYS A 3 -15.93 4.11 -20.09
CA LYS A 3 -14.53 3.78 -19.75
C LYS A 3 -13.51 4.50 -20.64
N VAL A 4 -13.81 4.66 -21.93
CA VAL A 4 -12.91 5.33 -22.90
C VAL A 4 -12.88 6.83 -22.63
N LEU A 5 -14.04 7.42 -22.32
CA LEU A 5 -14.15 8.84 -21.98
C LEU A 5 -13.41 9.16 -20.66
N LYS A 6 -13.51 8.28 -19.66
CA LYS A 6 -12.77 8.41 -18.39
C LYS A 6 -11.26 8.39 -18.60
N LYS A 7 -10.74 7.44 -19.38
CA LYS A 7 -9.30 7.34 -19.69
C LYS A 7 -8.79 8.59 -20.41
N ALA A 8 -9.56 9.12 -21.36
CA ALA A 8 -9.21 10.35 -22.08
C ALA A 8 -9.16 11.59 -21.17
N ILE A 9 -10.13 11.74 -20.26
CA ILE A 9 -10.16 12.87 -19.31
C ILE A 9 -8.99 12.80 -18.33
N THR A 10 -8.72 11.63 -17.74
CA THR A 10 -7.57 11.45 -16.82
C THR A 10 -6.24 11.77 -17.50
N GLN A 11 -6.08 11.35 -18.76
CA GLN A 11 -4.87 11.63 -19.53
C GLN A 11 -4.70 13.12 -19.87
N GLN A 12 -5.79 13.81 -20.19
CA GLN A 12 -5.77 15.24 -20.49
C GLN A 12 -5.49 16.11 -19.23
N VAL A 13 -5.90 15.66 -18.04
CA VAL A 13 -5.55 16.28 -16.77
C VAL A 13 -4.05 16.10 -16.46
N LYS A 14 -3.51 14.91 -16.71
CA LYS A 14 -2.08 14.59 -16.55
C LYS A 14 -1.19 15.44 -17.47
N GLU A 15 -1.62 15.64 -18.72
CA GLU A 15 -0.90 16.46 -19.71
C GLU A 15 -0.96 17.97 -19.44
N SER A 16 -1.94 18.44 -18.66
CA SER A 16 -2.11 19.86 -18.34
C SER A 16 -1.45 20.30 -17.04
N GLY A 17 -0.86 19.39 -16.27
CA GLY A 17 -0.21 19.69 -14.98
C GLY A 17 -1.16 20.27 -13.93
N LEU A 18 -2.47 20.11 -14.12
CA LEU A 18 -3.50 20.68 -13.27
C LEU A 18 -3.80 19.76 -12.09
N ASN A 19 -3.40 20.18 -10.88
CA ASN A 19 -3.81 19.54 -9.64
C ASN A 19 -5.28 19.94 -9.30
N SER A 20 -6.14 18.95 -9.04
CA SER A 20 -7.54 19.15 -8.64
C SER A 20 -7.71 19.89 -7.32
N SER A 21 -6.70 19.87 -6.44
CA SER A 21 -6.73 20.60 -5.16
C SER A 21 -6.72 22.13 -5.33
N ASN A 22 -6.14 22.62 -6.43
CA ASN A 22 -5.94 24.06 -6.68
C ASN A 22 -6.80 24.63 -7.82
N ASN A 23 -7.61 23.80 -8.50
CA ASN A 23 -8.43 24.25 -9.62
C ASN A 23 -9.93 23.92 -9.41
N PRO A 24 -10.74 24.92 -8.99
CA PRO A 24 -12.18 24.75 -8.74
C PRO A 24 -12.99 24.29 -9.96
N LEU A 25 -12.53 24.62 -11.18
CA LEU A 25 -13.19 24.19 -12.42
C LEU A 25 -12.91 22.70 -12.69
N LEU A 26 -11.69 22.24 -12.40
CA LEU A 26 -11.32 20.82 -12.52
C LEU A 26 -12.12 19.96 -11.53
N LYS A 27 -12.23 20.41 -10.28
CA LYS A 27 -13.07 19.78 -9.26
C LYS A 27 -14.52 19.66 -9.72
N LYS A 28 -15.09 20.74 -10.25
CA LYS A 28 -16.48 20.77 -10.76
C LYS A 28 -16.69 19.85 -11.97
N VAL A 29 -15.70 19.75 -12.87
CA VAL A 29 -15.72 18.80 -13.99
C VAL A 29 -15.67 17.37 -13.47
N MET A 30 -14.74 17.05 -12.56
CA MET A 30 -14.64 15.73 -11.90
C MET A 30 -15.93 15.35 -11.16
N ASP A 31 -16.55 16.29 -10.44
CA ASP A 31 -17.84 16.11 -9.79
C ASP A 31 -18.96 15.79 -10.80
N SER A 32 -19.00 16.53 -11.91
CA SER A 32 -20.04 16.36 -12.95
C SER A 32 -19.95 15.06 -13.76
N VAL A 33 -18.78 14.41 -13.80
CA VAL A 33 -18.60 13.09 -14.44
C VAL A 33 -18.50 11.94 -13.41
N GLY A 34 -18.78 12.22 -12.13
CA GLY A 34 -18.78 11.21 -11.06
C GLY A 34 -17.40 10.64 -10.76
N LEU A 35 -16.33 11.39 -11.02
CA LEU A 35 -14.94 11.03 -10.70
C LEU A 35 -14.53 11.44 -9.28
N SER A 36 -15.21 12.39 -8.65
CA SER A 36 -14.96 12.74 -7.24
C SER A 36 -15.39 11.68 -6.23
N ALA A 37 -16.16 10.68 -6.69
CA ALA A 37 -16.62 9.55 -5.88
C ALA A 37 -15.75 8.28 -6.06
N LEU A 38 -14.60 8.37 -6.74
CA LEU A 38 -13.77 7.21 -7.08
C LEU A 38 -12.52 7.01 -6.20
N GLY A 39 -12.34 7.82 -5.16
CA GLY A 39 -11.31 7.61 -4.14
C GLY A 39 -11.68 8.36 -2.86
N ASN A 40 -11.25 7.83 -1.71
CA ASN A 40 -11.36 8.56 -0.46
C ASN A 40 -10.61 9.90 -0.58
N PRO A 41 -11.22 11.04 -0.21
CA PRO A 41 -10.53 12.32 -0.25
C PRO A 41 -9.34 12.30 0.70
N ASN A 42 -8.16 12.75 0.27
CA ASN A 42 -6.96 12.82 1.11
C ASN A 42 -7.19 13.78 2.29
N PRO A 43 -7.28 13.29 3.54
CA PRO A 43 -7.51 14.14 4.71
C PRO A 43 -6.23 14.83 5.23
N PHE A 44 -5.05 14.42 4.75
CA PHE A 44 -3.74 14.92 5.17
C PHE A 44 -2.90 15.38 3.96
N PRO A 45 -3.32 16.42 3.22
CA PRO A 45 -2.69 16.80 1.96
C PRO A 45 -1.25 17.32 2.14
N ASN A 46 -0.29 16.57 1.60
CA ASN A 46 1.11 16.96 1.44
C ASN A 46 1.67 16.31 0.15
N THR A 47 2.93 16.60 -0.20
CA THR A 47 3.55 16.07 -1.42
C THR A 47 3.50 14.55 -1.49
N GLU A 48 3.72 13.89 -0.36
CA GLU A 48 3.82 12.44 -0.26
C GLU A 48 2.45 11.76 -0.33
N THR A 49 1.52 12.14 0.52
CA THR A 49 0.17 11.58 0.53
C THR A 49 -0.55 11.88 -0.80
N ASP A 50 -0.41 13.08 -1.38
CA ASP A 50 -1.02 13.40 -2.67
C ASP A 50 -0.48 12.51 -3.80
N LYS A 51 0.82 12.19 -3.80
CA LYS A 51 1.41 11.27 -4.77
C LYS A 51 0.85 9.85 -4.62
N ILE A 52 0.74 9.35 -3.38
CA ILE A 52 0.18 8.01 -3.10
C ILE A 52 -1.29 7.93 -3.50
N PHE A 53 -2.12 8.92 -3.12
CA PHE A 53 -3.53 8.97 -3.54
C PHE A 53 -3.69 9.10 -5.06
N SER A 54 -2.78 9.82 -5.73
CA SER A 54 -2.77 9.90 -7.20
C SER A 54 -2.48 8.55 -7.84
N TYR A 55 -1.53 7.78 -7.29
CA TYR A 55 -1.26 6.41 -7.75
C TYR A 55 -2.43 5.48 -7.48
N ALA A 56 -3.00 5.50 -6.28
CA ALA A 56 -4.20 4.71 -5.96
C ALA A 56 -5.35 5.00 -6.93
N LEU A 57 -5.61 6.28 -7.25
CA LEU A 57 -6.62 6.66 -8.24
C LEU A 57 -6.29 6.17 -9.66
N GLU A 58 -5.03 6.25 -10.09
CA GLU A 58 -4.58 5.75 -11.39
C GLU A 58 -4.77 4.22 -11.51
N LEU A 59 -4.49 3.50 -10.43
CA LEU A 59 -4.61 2.05 -10.31
C LEU A 59 -6.05 1.58 -10.02
N GLY A 60 -6.96 2.51 -9.71
CA GLY A 60 -8.35 2.21 -9.40
C GLY A 60 -8.57 1.63 -7.99
N TRP A 61 -7.65 1.88 -7.06
CA TRP A 61 -7.76 1.49 -5.66
C TRP A 61 -8.70 2.45 -4.93
N THR A 62 -9.81 1.93 -4.43
CA THR A 62 -10.86 2.72 -3.77
C THR A 62 -10.83 2.63 -2.24
N THR A 63 -10.05 1.71 -1.67
CA THR A 63 -10.00 1.38 -0.24
C THR A 63 -8.85 2.05 0.50
N LEU A 64 -8.05 2.89 -0.17
CA LEU A 64 -6.95 3.61 0.48
C LEU A 64 -7.49 4.66 1.46
N GLU A 65 -6.98 4.62 2.68
CA GLU A 65 -7.31 5.52 3.78
C GLU A 65 -6.02 6.07 4.39
N ALA A 66 -5.96 7.38 4.64
CA ALA A 66 -4.86 7.96 5.40
C ALA A 66 -5.30 8.20 6.84
N HIS A 67 -4.47 7.75 7.77
CA HIS A 67 -4.66 7.92 9.21
C HIS A 67 -3.80 9.06 9.79
N SER A 68 -2.71 9.42 9.09
CA SER A 68 -1.88 10.59 9.38
C SER A 68 -1.17 11.07 8.11
N GLU A 69 -0.36 12.12 8.23
CA GLU A 69 0.54 12.61 7.16
C GLU A 69 1.59 11.57 6.71
N THR A 70 1.82 10.53 7.51
CA THR A 70 2.89 9.54 7.28
C THR A 70 2.39 8.10 7.29
N TYR A 71 1.09 7.86 7.49
CA TYR A 71 0.53 6.53 7.64
C TYR A 71 -0.78 6.38 6.87
N LEU A 72 -0.79 5.43 5.93
CA LEU A 72 -1.94 5.05 5.13
C LEU A 72 -2.17 3.54 5.22
N VAL A 73 -3.40 3.11 4.96
CA VAL A 73 -3.83 1.72 4.97
C VAL A 73 -4.76 1.47 3.79
N SER A 74 -4.71 0.28 3.21
CA SER A 74 -5.67 -0.15 2.21
C SER A 74 -5.88 -1.65 2.29
N ASP A 75 -7.11 -2.09 2.11
CA ASP A 75 -7.46 -3.51 2.01
C ASP A 75 -7.45 -3.94 0.54
N PHE A 76 -6.70 -5.00 0.22
CA PHE A 76 -6.49 -5.51 -1.13
C PHE A 76 -7.13 -6.87 -1.31
N ALA A 77 -8.03 -6.99 -2.29
CA ALA A 77 -8.60 -8.28 -2.68
C ALA A 77 -7.55 -9.12 -3.43
N LEU A 78 -7.34 -10.36 -2.98
CA LEU A 78 -6.38 -11.30 -3.58
C LEU A 78 -7.06 -12.42 -4.40
N GLY A 79 -8.40 -12.47 -4.40
CA GLY A 79 -9.20 -13.53 -5.03
C GLY A 79 -9.87 -14.41 -3.98
N ASP A 80 -10.86 -15.20 -4.38
CA ASP A 80 -11.56 -16.16 -3.51
C ASP A 80 -12.05 -15.58 -2.17
N GLU A 81 -12.55 -14.34 -2.20
CA GLU A 81 -13.01 -13.57 -1.02
C GLU A 81 -11.91 -13.28 0.02
N ARG A 82 -10.64 -13.52 -0.30
CA ARG A 82 -9.50 -13.20 0.54
C ARG A 82 -9.07 -11.76 0.35
N TYR A 83 -8.72 -11.14 1.47
CA TYR A 83 -8.22 -9.78 1.52
C TYR A 83 -6.94 -9.75 2.33
N GLN A 84 -6.07 -8.80 2.01
CA GLN A 84 -4.94 -8.47 2.85
C GLN A 84 -4.88 -6.99 3.11
N ARG A 85 -4.70 -6.65 4.39
CA ARG A 85 -4.48 -5.28 4.81
C ARG A 85 -3.03 -4.91 4.58
N VAL A 86 -2.82 -3.83 3.83
CA VAL A 86 -1.50 -3.29 3.56
C VAL A 86 -1.39 -1.91 4.18
N HIS A 87 -0.29 -1.71 4.89
CA HIS A 87 0.09 -0.49 5.58
C HIS A 87 1.20 0.21 4.79
N PHE A 88 1.13 1.53 4.73
CA PHE A 88 2.10 2.37 4.05
C PHE A 88 2.63 3.40 5.05
N PHE A 89 3.93 3.35 5.32
CA PHE A 89 4.62 4.30 6.18
C PHE A 89 5.56 5.16 5.37
N VAL A 90 5.30 6.46 5.32
CA VAL A 90 6.20 7.44 4.72
C VAL A 90 7.23 7.85 5.75
N ARG A 91 8.52 7.66 5.45
CA ARG A 91 9.62 7.96 6.38
C ARG A 91 10.72 8.76 5.69
N SER A 92 11.20 9.81 6.32
CA SER A 92 12.43 10.50 5.90
C SER A 92 13.65 9.74 6.44
N ILE A 93 14.54 9.32 5.55
CA ILE A 93 15.81 8.65 5.91
C ILE A 93 16.99 9.63 5.91
N SER A 94 16.88 10.74 5.18
CA SER A 94 17.80 11.88 5.22
C SER A 94 17.06 13.17 4.87
N ASN A 95 17.76 14.31 4.83
CA ASN A 95 17.15 15.62 4.54
C ASN A 95 16.43 15.67 3.17
N ASP A 96 16.87 14.87 2.20
CA ASP A 96 16.35 14.90 0.82
C ASP A 96 15.82 13.54 0.35
N GLU A 97 15.86 12.52 1.21
CA GLU A 97 15.43 11.16 0.86
C GLU A 97 14.29 10.71 1.75
N THR A 98 13.16 10.48 1.09
CA THR A 98 11.98 9.86 1.67
C THR A 98 11.85 8.45 1.10
N ILE A 99 11.48 7.51 1.94
CA ILE A 99 11.06 6.17 1.56
C ILE A 99 9.57 5.99 1.87
N ILE A 100 8.95 5.06 1.16
CA ILE A 100 7.71 4.44 1.59
C ILE A 100 8.01 2.99 1.96
N GLN A 101 7.73 2.65 3.22
CA GLN A 101 7.73 1.28 3.70
C GLN A 101 6.32 0.74 3.52
N ILE A 102 6.20 -0.32 2.72
CA ILE A 102 4.98 -1.06 2.47
C ILE A 102 5.04 -2.31 3.36
N THR A 103 4.05 -2.51 4.22
CA THR A 103 4.01 -3.67 5.11
C THR A 103 2.64 -4.34 5.12
N SER A 104 2.60 -5.65 5.34
CA SER A 104 1.35 -6.38 5.55
C SER A 104 1.57 -7.47 6.59
N PRO A 105 0.78 -7.50 7.67
CA PRO A 105 0.85 -8.57 8.66
C PRO A 105 0.34 -9.89 8.12
N ALA A 106 1.09 -10.96 8.39
CA ALA A 106 0.67 -12.33 8.08
C ALA A 106 0.02 -13.02 9.28
N ALA A 107 0.64 -12.94 10.46
CA ALA A 107 0.12 -13.60 11.66
C ALA A 107 0.72 -12.97 12.92
N PRO A 108 0.02 -13.01 14.07
CA PRO A 108 0.62 -12.64 15.35
C PRO A 108 1.76 -13.61 15.68
N LEU A 109 2.84 -13.12 16.29
CA LEU A 109 3.99 -13.95 16.66
C LEU A 109 3.61 -15.10 17.60
N SER A 110 2.54 -14.91 18.39
CA SER A 110 1.95 -15.94 19.27
C SER A 110 1.34 -17.13 18.53
N ALA A 111 1.12 -17.04 17.21
CA ALA A 111 0.71 -18.17 16.38
C ALA A 111 1.84 -19.21 16.19
N VAL A 112 3.09 -18.82 16.46
CA VAL A 112 4.25 -19.72 16.43
C VAL A 112 4.41 -20.37 17.80
N ALA A 113 4.40 -21.70 17.84
CA ALA A 113 4.65 -22.46 19.06
C ALA A 113 6.04 -22.10 19.65
N ALA A 114 6.13 -21.95 20.98
CA ALA A 114 7.34 -21.47 21.63
C ALA A 114 8.55 -22.38 21.36
N GLU A 115 8.32 -23.70 21.30
CA GLU A 115 9.33 -24.71 20.96
C GLU A 115 9.86 -24.61 19.52
N ASP A 116 9.10 -24.02 18.60
CA ASP A 116 9.46 -23.87 17.18
C ASP A 116 10.03 -22.48 16.84
N MET A 117 10.02 -21.53 17.79
CA MET A 117 10.37 -20.13 17.55
C MET A 117 11.77 -19.94 16.94
N GLN A 118 12.77 -20.67 17.42
CA GLN A 118 14.13 -20.59 16.87
C GLN A 118 14.21 -21.10 15.43
N LYS A 119 13.51 -22.20 15.15
CA LYS A 119 13.46 -22.78 13.80
C LYS A 119 12.75 -21.82 12.84
N PHE A 120 11.64 -21.23 13.28
CA PHE A 120 10.87 -20.29 12.49
C PHE A 120 11.64 -19.00 12.19
N THR A 121 12.28 -18.40 13.20
CA THR A 121 13.13 -17.20 13.00
C THR A 121 14.30 -17.45 12.05
N ASN A 122 14.96 -18.60 12.15
CA ASN A 122 15.98 -19.01 11.17
C ASN A 122 15.40 -19.16 9.76
N GLU A 123 14.17 -19.67 9.64
CA GLU A 123 13.48 -19.75 8.35
C GLU A 123 13.23 -18.37 7.75
N LEU A 124 12.77 -17.41 8.55
CA LEU A 124 12.58 -16.01 8.12
C LEU A 124 13.91 -15.39 7.67
N LEU A 125 15.00 -15.59 8.42
CA LEU A 125 16.33 -15.12 8.03
C LEU A 125 16.78 -15.73 6.69
N ASN A 126 16.51 -17.02 6.46
CA ASN A 126 16.81 -17.66 5.20
C ASN A 126 15.92 -17.16 4.04
N LYS A 127 14.64 -16.86 4.29
CA LYS A 127 13.78 -16.21 3.29
C LYS A 127 14.32 -14.83 2.92
N ASN A 128 14.77 -14.06 3.91
CA ASN A 128 15.34 -12.73 3.71
C ASN A 128 16.67 -12.77 2.93
N SER A 129 17.50 -13.78 3.13
CA SER A 129 18.77 -13.91 2.38
C SER A 129 18.56 -14.28 0.90
N LEU A 130 17.46 -14.94 0.57
CA LEU A 130 17.12 -15.40 -0.78
C LEU A 130 16.22 -14.43 -1.55
N SER A 131 15.53 -13.53 -0.85
CA SER A 131 14.59 -12.59 -1.46
C SER A 131 15.29 -11.33 -1.95
N THR A 132 15.01 -10.92 -3.18
CA THR A 132 15.48 -9.63 -3.73
C THR A 132 14.45 -8.51 -3.55
N ASN A 133 13.18 -8.87 -3.34
CA ASN A 133 12.06 -7.96 -3.57
C ASN A 133 11.19 -7.70 -2.34
N LEU A 134 11.38 -8.43 -1.24
CA LEU A 134 10.72 -8.19 0.06
C LEU A 134 11.57 -8.75 1.21
N GLY A 135 11.28 -8.33 2.43
CA GLY A 135 11.80 -8.92 3.65
C GLY A 135 10.68 -9.32 4.60
N TRP A 136 11.03 -10.15 5.57
CA TRP A 136 10.22 -10.52 6.72
C TRP A 136 10.77 -9.83 7.96
N ALA A 137 9.87 -9.22 8.74
CA ALA A 137 10.18 -8.58 10.00
C ALA A 137 9.22 -9.05 11.09
N ILE A 138 9.58 -8.75 12.34
CA ILE A 138 8.67 -8.81 13.48
C ILE A 138 8.42 -7.36 13.87
N GLU A 139 7.20 -6.89 13.69
CA GLU A 139 6.79 -5.52 13.96
C GLU A 139 5.57 -5.50 14.90
N ASP A 140 5.53 -4.50 15.78
CA ASP A 140 4.37 -4.29 16.63
C ASP A 140 3.27 -3.61 15.82
N ILE A 141 2.12 -4.28 15.69
CA ILE A 141 0.89 -3.69 15.15
C ILE A 141 -0.08 -3.54 16.31
N GLY A 142 -0.26 -2.30 16.76
CA GLY A 142 -0.86 -2.02 18.06
C GLY A 142 0.03 -2.56 19.18
N ASP A 143 -0.54 -3.32 20.10
CA ASP A 143 0.17 -3.90 21.26
C ASP A 143 0.62 -5.36 21.05
N THR A 144 0.54 -5.88 19.82
CA THR A 144 0.86 -7.29 19.52
C THR A 144 1.94 -7.40 18.45
N PRO A 145 3.03 -8.14 18.70
CA PRO A 145 4.04 -8.40 17.69
C PRO A 145 3.48 -9.32 16.59
N HIS A 146 3.68 -8.93 15.34
CA HIS A 146 3.25 -9.66 14.16
C HIS A 146 4.44 -10.01 13.28
N ILE A 147 4.31 -11.13 12.57
CA ILE A 147 5.16 -11.48 11.44
C ILE A 147 4.67 -10.64 10.26
N THR A 148 5.51 -9.74 9.76
CA THR A 148 5.13 -8.81 8.68
C THR A 148 6.00 -9.00 7.45
N ALA A 149 5.37 -9.02 6.28
CA ALA A 149 6.07 -8.84 5.02
C ALA A 149 6.33 -7.34 4.83
N THR A 150 7.54 -6.96 4.42
CA THR A 150 7.92 -5.55 4.24
C THR A 150 8.72 -5.31 2.96
N LYS A 151 8.49 -4.17 2.32
CA LYS A 151 9.28 -3.65 1.21
C LYS A 151 9.41 -2.14 1.33
N GLU A 152 10.63 -1.64 1.18
CA GLU A 152 10.91 -0.21 1.10
C GLU A 152 11.14 0.20 -0.36
N LEU A 153 10.57 1.33 -0.76
CA LEU A 153 10.80 1.98 -2.04
C LEU A 153 11.28 3.42 -1.83
N LEU A 154 12.21 3.87 -2.67
CA LEU A 154 12.61 5.27 -2.72
C LEU A 154 11.45 6.11 -3.26
N PHE A 155 10.92 6.99 -2.41
CA PHE A 155 9.70 7.72 -2.69
C PHE A 155 9.85 8.64 -3.92
N ASN A 156 11.03 9.24 -4.07
CA ASN A 156 11.30 10.24 -5.11
C ASN A 156 11.39 9.62 -6.51
N THR A 157 11.84 8.37 -6.63
CA THR A 157 12.06 7.71 -7.94
C THR A 157 10.96 6.72 -8.31
N MET A 158 10.16 6.27 -7.33
CA MET A 158 9.06 5.33 -7.54
C MET A 158 8.03 5.86 -8.54
N ASP A 159 7.60 4.99 -9.44
CA ASP A 159 6.43 5.18 -10.32
C ASP A 159 5.20 4.36 -9.87
N SER A 160 4.06 4.53 -10.55
CA SER A 160 2.80 3.86 -10.20
C SER A 160 2.86 2.34 -10.37
N ALA A 161 3.64 1.83 -11.33
CA ALA A 161 3.76 0.40 -11.59
C ALA A 161 4.68 -0.28 -10.57
N GLU A 162 5.78 0.36 -10.19
CA GLU A 162 6.66 -0.10 -9.11
C GLU A 162 5.90 -0.15 -7.78
N PHE A 163 5.10 0.89 -7.49
CA PHE A 163 4.25 0.95 -6.31
C PHE A 163 3.20 -0.17 -6.29
N GLU A 164 2.50 -0.39 -7.41
CA GLU A 164 1.53 -1.47 -7.57
C GLU A 164 2.17 -2.85 -7.33
N HIS A 165 3.25 -3.16 -8.05
CA HIS A 165 3.92 -4.46 -7.95
C HIS A 165 4.44 -4.74 -6.55
N ALA A 166 5.06 -3.75 -5.89
CA ALA A 166 5.54 -3.92 -4.53
C ALA A 166 4.38 -4.16 -3.55
N THR A 167 3.28 -3.44 -3.70
CA THR A 167 2.08 -3.58 -2.87
C THR A 167 1.48 -4.98 -2.99
N TYR A 168 1.24 -5.46 -4.21
CA TYR A 168 0.70 -6.80 -4.42
C TYR A 168 1.69 -7.89 -4.00
N ALA A 169 2.99 -7.73 -4.24
CA ALA A 169 3.99 -8.70 -3.79
C ALA A 169 3.98 -8.87 -2.26
N ILE A 170 3.81 -7.77 -1.52
CA ILE A 170 3.69 -7.79 -0.06
C ILE A 170 2.39 -8.43 0.39
N ALA A 171 1.26 -8.06 -0.22
CA ALA A 171 -0.04 -8.62 0.10
C ALA A 171 -0.09 -10.15 -0.15
N PHE A 172 0.36 -10.62 -1.32
CA PHE A 172 0.42 -12.05 -1.63
C PHE A 172 1.38 -12.81 -0.71
N ALA A 173 2.55 -12.25 -0.39
CA ALA A 173 3.50 -12.91 0.51
C ALA A 173 2.93 -13.06 1.92
N ALA A 174 2.26 -12.02 2.44
CA ALA A 174 1.60 -12.06 3.74
C ALA A 174 0.49 -13.12 3.76
N ASP A 175 -0.35 -13.16 2.72
CA ASP A 175 -1.43 -14.13 2.52
C ASP A 175 -0.94 -15.59 2.46
N GLU A 176 0.17 -15.86 1.77
CA GLU A 176 0.79 -17.18 1.72
C GLU A 176 1.33 -17.63 3.09
N MET A 177 1.87 -16.68 3.87
CA MET A 177 2.37 -16.96 5.21
C MET A 177 1.24 -17.16 6.21
N GLU A 178 0.18 -16.35 6.13
CA GLU A 178 -1.04 -16.47 6.93
C GLU A 178 -1.64 -17.89 6.79
N ALA A 179 -1.76 -18.39 5.55
CA ALA A 179 -2.28 -19.72 5.25
C ALA A 179 -1.50 -20.86 5.96
N ARG A 180 -0.21 -20.68 6.28
CA ARG A 180 0.57 -21.69 7.03
C ARG A 180 0.15 -21.82 8.48
N PHE A 181 -0.43 -20.77 9.05
CA PHE A 181 -0.90 -20.75 10.43
C PHE A 181 -2.36 -21.19 10.55
N GLY A 182 -3.03 -21.50 9.43
CA GLY A 182 -4.47 -21.80 9.43
C GLY A 182 -5.31 -20.62 9.93
N ALA A 183 -4.74 -19.42 9.90
CA ALA A 183 -5.50 -18.19 10.03
C ALA A 183 -6.17 -17.96 8.68
N ASP A 184 -7.48 -18.13 8.62
CA ASP A 184 -8.27 -17.60 7.52
C ASP A 184 -8.88 -16.30 8.05
N ASN A 185 -8.45 -15.16 7.50
CA ASN A 185 -8.99 -13.79 7.64
C ASN A 185 -8.35 -12.91 8.74
N PHE A 186 -7.50 -11.98 8.29
CA PHE A 186 -7.27 -10.69 8.95
C PHE A 186 -7.69 -9.51 8.06
#